data_AF-A0A2R4TJG6-F1
#
_entry.id   AF-A0A2R4TJG6-F1
#
_cell.length_a   1.000
_cell.length_b   1.000
_cell.length_c   1.000
_cell.angle_alpha   90.00
_cell.angle_beta   90.00
_cell.angle_gamma   90.00
#
_symmetry.space_group_name_H-M   'P 1'
#
loop_
_entity.id
_entity.type
_entity.pdbx_description
1 polymer ?
#
loop_
_entity_poly.entity_id
_entity_poly.type
_entity_poly.pdbx_seq_one_letter_code
_entity_poly.pdbx_strand_id
1 'polypeptide(L)'
;MSYLFCRVQRKKRQRHLMIWFVLACTLVVITVASLFLQKEFIYRFFDLSTHVQALDLPYHVQELVPFKQPVDYFFNLLSWFGWLFLKILVSFIGAFLLLSWMKKFKFFQQRFQAWTQRILAWIIAFILLWSSLSYIQYDWKDETKQAYQQWMSYQNNIVESQIAQDLQQANISSTEKAYVLAQVALLHQPIDRKTANVYVNQLIVAEKNNPIQFKQYDFKPEQLWVMQQQLYGKSITSITQPLDLRAQQAERISQIVNVILWGLIVLVVALSTILYVLAKQLKNRHMRINQKLDVS
;
A
#
# COMPACT_ATOMS: atom_id res chain seq x y z
N MET A 1 -55.02 2.49 -14.08
CA MET A 1 -53.70 2.42 -14.76
C MET A 1 -52.64 3.35 -14.13
N SER A 2 -52.99 4.58 -13.71
CA SER A 2 -52.03 5.56 -13.12
C SER A 2 -51.33 5.13 -11.82
N TYR A 3 -51.97 4.31 -10.98
CA TYR A 3 -51.41 3.88 -9.70
C TYR A 3 -50.23 2.89 -9.83
N LEU A 4 -50.28 2.00 -10.83
CA LEU A 4 -49.20 1.04 -11.13
C LEU A 4 -47.95 1.75 -11.66
N PHE A 5 -48.13 2.73 -12.54
CA PHE A 5 -47.04 3.54 -13.09
C PHE A 5 -46.32 4.37 -12.01
N CYS A 6 -47.10 4.96 -11.09
CA CYS A 6 -46.56 5.71 -9.95
C CYS A 6 -45.80 4.83 -8.93
N ARG A 7 -46.21 3.57 -8.75
CA ARG A 7 -45.54 2.58 -7.87
C ARG A 7 -44.22 2.09 -8.47
N VAL A 8 -44.18 1.85 -9.79
CA VAL A 8 -42.96 1.45 -10.52
C VAL A 8 -41.94 2.58 -10.56
N GLN A 9 -42.35 3.83 -10.84
CA GLN A 9 -41.46 5.00 -10.80
C GLN A 9 -40.85 5.21 -9.40
N ARG A 10 -41.62 5.02 -8.31
CA ARG A 10 -41.12 5.15 -6.94
C ARG A 10 -40.13 4.05 -6.54
N LYS A 11 -40.39 2.78 -6.87
CA LYS A 11 -39.42 1.69 -6.66
C LYS A 11 -38.12 1.91 -7.44
N LYS A 12 -38.20 2.44 -8.66
CA LYS A 12 -37.02 2.79 -9.47
C LYS A 12 -36.20 3.91 -8.82
N ARG A 13 -36.85 4.97 -8.32
CA ARG A 13 -36.19 6.07 -7.59
C ARG A 13 -35.54 5.60 -6.28
N GLN A 14 -36.21 4.72 -5.52
CA GLN A 14 -35.64 4.14 -4.29
C GLN A 14 -34.40 3.27 -4.57
N ARG A 15 -34.41 2.50 -5.66
CA ARG A 15 -33.25 1.71 -6.09
C ARG A 15 -32.08 2.59 -6.54
N HIS A 16 -32.34 3.68 -7.27
CA HIS A 16 -31.30 4.66 -7.61
C HIS A 16 -30.72 5.33 -6.36
N LEU A 17 -31.55 5.76 -5.41
CA LEU A 17 -31.09 6.34 -4.13
C LEU A 17 -30.22 5.36 -3.34
N MET A 18 -30.59 4.08 -3.31
CA MET A 18 -29.80 3.05 -2.63
C MET A 18 -28.45 2.81 -3.32
N ILE A 19 -28.39 2.85 -4.67
CA ILE A 19 -27.12 2.76 -5.41
C ILE A 19 -26.23 3.98 -5.13
N TRP A 20 -26.78 5.19 -5.15
CA TRP A 20 -26.04 6.41 -4.82
C TRP A 20 -25.53 6.40 -3.37
N PHE A 21 -26.32 5.87 -2.43
CA PHE A 21 -25.90 5.70 -1.04
C PHE A 21 -24.74 4.72 -0.90
N VAL A 22 -24.81 3.55 -1.57
CA VAL A 22 -23.72 2.58 -1.56
C VAL A 22 -22.45 3.16 -2.19
N LEU A 23 -22.57 3.87 -3.33
CA LEU A 23 -21.45 4.54 -3.98
C LEU A 23 -20.81 5.61 -3.07
N ALA A 24 -21.63 6.41 -2.38
CA ALA A 24 -21.15 7.40 -1.41
C ALA A 24 -20.40 6.73 -0.26
N CYS A 25 -20.95 5.63 0.30
CA CYS A 25 -20.26 4.88 1.36
C CYS A 25 -18.94 4.28 0.90
N THR A 26 -18.86 3.68 -0.29
CA THR A 26 -17.57 3.21 -0.82
C THR A 26 -16.58 4.35 -1.05
N LEU A 27 -17.06 5.50 -1.49
CA LEU A 27 -16.21 6.68 -1.70
C LEU A 27 -15.66 7.22 -0.37
N VAL A 28 -16.44 7.19 0.72
CA VAL A 28 -15.95 7.51 2.08
C VAL A 28 -14.85 6.54 2.49
N VAL A 29 -15.05 5.23 2.34
CA VAL A 29 -14.05 4.22 2.72
C VAL A 29 -12.74 4.41 1.95
N ILE A 30 -12.83 4.67 0.65
CA ILE A 30 -11.65 4.94 -0.20
C ILE A 30 -10.95 6.21 0.29
N THR A 31 -11.69 7.28 0.56
CA THR A 31 -11.14 8.57 1.01
C THR A 31 -10.43 8.43 2.36
N VAL A 32 -11.00 7.66 3.29
CA VAL A 32 -10.39 7.37 4.59
C VAL A 32 -9.11 6.55 4.42
N ALA A 33 -9.10 5.53 3.56
CA ALA A 33 -7.88 4.78 3.26
C ALA A 33 -6.80 5.68 2.64
N SER A 34 -7.18 6.59 1.74
CA SER A 34 -6.27 7.59 1.15
C SER A 34 -5.66 8.53 2.18
N LEU A 35 -6.38 8.91 3.25
CA LEU A 35 -5.82 9.77 4.30
C LEU A 35 -4.59 9.16 4.98
N PHE A 36 -4.57 7.85 5.18
CA PHE A 36 -3.44 7.15 5.80
C PHE A 36 -2.26 6.99 4.84
N LEU A 37 -2.53 6.75 3.55
CA LEU A 37 -1.51 6.43 2.56
C LEU A 37 -0.96 7.66 1.80
N GLN A 38 -1.66 8.80 1.83
CA GLN A 38 -1.30 9.98 1.03
C GLN A 38 0.14 10.47 1.28
N LYS A 39 0.59 10.45 2.54
CA LYS A 39 1.87 11.06 2.92
C LYS A 39 3.02 10.26 2.33
N GLU A 40 2.96 8.94 2.45
CA GLU A 40 3.95 8.04 1.87
C GLU A 40 3.93 8.11 0.34
N PHE A 41 2.76 8.21 -0.28
CA PHE A 41 2.64 8.31 -1.73
C PHE A 41 3.22 9.62 -2.29
N ILE A 42 2.92 10.75 -1.64
CA ILE A 42 3.44 12.07 -2.04
C ILE A 42 4.96 12.12 -1.85
N TYR A 43 5.48 11.61 -0.74
CA TYR A 43 6.93 11.54 -0.54
C TYR A 43 7.61 10.68 -1.62
N ARG A 44 7.05 9.49 -1.93
CA ARG A 44 7.57 8.63 -3.00
C ARG A 44 7.50 9.28 -4.39
N PHE A 45 6.52 10.14 -4.65
CA PHE A 45 6.45 10.90 -5.90
C PHE A 45 7.64 11.88 -6.07
N PHE A 46 8.20 12.36 -4.96
CA PHE A 46 9.41 13.20 -4.95
C PHE A 46 10.70 12.37 -4.76
N ASP A 47 10.64 11.05 -4.98
CA ASP A 47 11.70 10.07 -4.71
C ASP A 47 12.20 10.08 -3.25
N LEU A 48 11.40 10.59 -2.32
CA LEU A 48 11.70 10.64 -0.89
C LEU A 48 10.95 9.54 -0.15
N SER A 49 11.50 9.10 0.98
CA SER A 49 10.78 8.22 1.91
C SER A 49 10.75 8.85 3.30
N THR A 50 9.71 8.57 4.07
CA THR A 50 9.62 9.07 5.46
C THR A 50 10.42 8.19 6.43
N HIS A 51 10.69 6.95 6.02
CA HIS A 51 11.46 5.99 6.79
C HIS A 51 12.40 5.17 5.91
N VAL A 52 13.48 4.65 6.50
CA VAL A 52 14.32 3.63 5.85
C VAL A 52 13.43 2.39 5.71
N GLN A 53 13.01 2.08 4.47
CA GLN A 53 12.04 1.01 4.19
C GLN A 53 12.70 -0.29 3.70
N ALA A 54 13.88 -0.18 3.11
CA ALA A 54 14.63 -1.31 2.57
C ALA A 54 16.11 -1.06 2.77
N LEU A 55 16.86 -2.15 2.95
CA LEU A 55 18.32 -2.11 3.04
C LEU A 55 18.88 -1.80 1.66
N ASP A 56 19.54 -0.65 1.52
CA ASP A 56 20.26 -0.25 0.32
C ASP A 56 21.74 -0.63 0.49
N LEU A 57 22.19 -1.58 -0.34
CA LEU A 57 23.55 -2.11 -0.29
C LEU A 57 24.42 -1.42 -1.36
N PRO A 58 25.52 -0.76 -0.98
CA PRO A 58 26.52 -0.27 -1.94
C PRO A 58 27.02 -1.40 -2.83
N TYR A 59 27.49 -1.08 -4.02
CA TYR A 59 27.91 -2.07 -5.03
C TYR A 59 28.88 -3.13 -4.46
N HIS A 60 29.89 -2.69 -3.71
CA HIS A 60 30.89 -3.58 -3.10
C HIS A 60 30.32 -4.50 -2.00
N VAL A 61 29.17 -4.16 -1.42
CA VAL A 61 28.50 -4.95 -0.37
C VAL A 61 27.51 -5.95 -0.96
N GLN A 62 27.01 -5.73 -2.18
CA GLN A 62 26.05 -6.62 -2.83
C GLN A 62 26.62 -8.02 -3.09
N GLU A 63 27.95 -8.17 -3.14
CA GLU A 63 28.60 -9.47 -3.28
C GLU A 63 28.55 -10.32 -2.01
N LEU A 64 28.31 -9.70 -0.86
CA LEU A 64 28.22 -10.39 0.44
C LEU A 64 26.84 -10.94 0.76
N VAL A 65 25.83 -10.67 -0.07
CA VAL A 65 24.47 -11.17 0.17
C VAL A 65 24.47 -12.70 -0.02
N PRO A 66 24.24 -13.50 1.03
CA PRO A 66 24.30 -14.96 0.94
C PRO A 66 23.17 -15.56 0.09
N PHE A 67 22.12 -14.79 -0.16
CA PHE A 67 20.93 -15.18 -0.92
C PHE A 67 20.83 -14.46 -2.27
N LYS A 68 21.97 -14.11 -2.89
CA LYS A 68 22.06 -13.34 -4.15
C LYS A 68 21.24 -14.00 -5.27
N GLN A 69 19.95 -13.67 -5.35
CA GLN A 69 19.20 -13.80 -6.58
C GLN A 69 19.66 -12.64 -7.46
N PRO A 70 20.13 -12.88 -8.69
CA PRO A 70 20.42 -11.79 -9.60
C PRO A 70 19.18 -10.90 -9.66
N VAL A 71 19.35 -9.60 -9.38
CA VAL A 71 18.27 -8.62 -9.48
C VAL A 71 18.02 -8.37 -10.95
N ASP A 72 17.52 -9.41 -11.62
CA ASP A 72 17.18 -9.38 -13.01
C ASP A 72 15.85 -8.65 -13.10
N TYR A 73 15.93 -7.32 -13.14
CA TYR A 73 14.78 -6.44 -13.31
C TYR A 73 13.89 -6.92 -14.47
N PHE A 74 14.50 -7.43 -15.53
CA PHE A 74 13.80 -8.07 -16.65
C PHE A 74 13.01 -9.32 -16.24
N PHE A 75 13.62 -10.27 -15.52
CA PHE A 75 12.92 -11.47 -15.06
C PHE A 75 11.88 -11.18 -13.97
N ASN A 76 12.07 -10.16 -13.13
CA ASN A 76 11.07 -9.73 -12.15
C ASN A 76 9.88 -9.03 -12.83
N LEU A 77 10.13 -8.19 -13.85
CA LEU A 77 9.09 -7.63 -14.72
C LEU A 77 8.35 -8.73 -15.46
N LEU A 78 9.08 -9.69 -16.04
CA LEU A 78 8.52 -10.82 -16.77
C LEU A 78 7.71 -11.74 -15.84
N SER A 79 8.17 -11.95 -14.61
CA SER A 79 7.44 -12.69 -13.56
C SER A 79 6.18 -11.92 -13.15
N TRP A 80 6.25 -10.60 -12.96
CA TRP A 80 5.07 -9.78 -12.67
C TRP A 80 4.04 -9.82 -13.80
N PHE A 81 4.49 -9.68 -15.05
CA PHE A 81 3.65 -9.81 -16.24
C PHE A 81 3.08 -11.22 -16.38
N GLY A 82 3.89 -12.26 -16.15
CA GLY A 82 3.49 -13.65 -16.17
C GLY A 82 2.43 -13.96 -15.11
N TRP A 83 2.61 -13.46 -13.89
CA TRP A 83 1.62 -13.57 -12.82
C TRP A 83 0.33 -12.82 -13.14
N LEU A 84 0.38 -11.61 -13.72
CA LEU A 84 -0.81 -10.90 -14.16
C LEU A 84 -1.57 -11.67 -15.24
N PHE A 85 -0.84 -12.18 -16.23
CA PHE A 85 -1.41 -12.97 -17.31
C PHE A 85 -2.06 -14.25 -16.78
N LEU A 86 -1.37 -14.96 -15.89
CA LEU A 86 -1.89 -16.14 -15.19
C LEU A 86 -3.14 -15.82 -14.37
N LYS A 87 -3.14 -14.72 -13.60
CA LYS A 87 -4.29 -14.28 -12.81
C LYS A 87 -5.51 -14.02 -13.68
N ILE A 88 -5.34 -13.34 -14.81
CA ILE A 88 -6.44 -13.06 -15.75
C ILE A 88 -6.98 -14.38 -16.31
N LEU A 89 -6.12 -15.25 -16.82
CA LEU A 89 -6.55 -16.52 -17.42
C LEU A 89 -7.23 -17.45 -16.39
N VAL A 90 -6.60 -17.66 -15.23
CA VAL A 90 -7.12 -18.54 -14.19
C VAL A 90 -8.42 -18.00 -13.59
N SER A 91 -8.49 -16.69 -13.32
CA SER A 91 -9.71 -16.10 -12.74
C SER A 91 -10.85 -16.07 -13.76
N PHE A 92 -10.55 -15.77 -15.03
CA PHE A 92 -11.57 -15.70 -16.09
C PHE A 92 -12.09 -17.10 -16.45
N ILE A 93 -11.21 -18.03 -16.82
CA ILE A 93 -11.59 -19.41 -17.19
C ILE A 93 -12.13 -20.16 -15.97
N GLY A 94 -11.48 -20.01 -14.82
CA GLY A 94 -11.88 -20.64 -13.56
C GLY A 94 -13.25 -20.16 -13.08
N ALA A 95 -13.62 -18.88 -13.26
CA ALA A 95 -14.95 -18.40 -12.92
C ALA A 95 -16.04 -19.04 -13.80
N PHE A 96 -15.77 -19.25 -15.10
CA PHE A 96 -16.68 -19.98 -15.99
C PHE A 96 -16.84 -21.46 -15.58
N LEU A 97 -15.73 -22.12 -15.24
CA LEU A 97 -15.74 -23.51 -14.79
C LEU A 97 -16.45 -23.68 -13.45
N LEU A 98 -16.16 -22.82 -12.47
CA LEU A 98 -16.83 -22.82 -11.16
C LEU A 98 -18.34 -22.62 -11.31
N LEU A 99 -18.77 -21.71 -12.18
CA LEU A 99 -20.20 -21.53 -12.47
C LEU A 99 -20.83 -22.73 -13.16
N SER A 100 -20.12 -23.37 -14.10
CA SER A 100 -20.57 -24.60 -14.73
C SER A 100 -20.72 -25.73 -13.71
N TRP A 101 -19.79 -25.81 -12.75
CA TRP A 101 -19.82 -26.81 -11.70
C TRP A 101 -20.89 -26.53 -10.63
N MET A 102 -21.07 -25.27 -10.23
CA MET A 102 -22.12 -24.85 -9.29
C MET A 102 -23.52 -25.13 -9.83
N LYS A 103 -23.73 -25.12 -11.16
CA LYS A 103 -25.00 -25.54 -11.77
C LYS A 103 -25.36 -27.01 -11.53
N LYS A 104 -24.44 -27.86 -11.08
CA LYS A 104 -24.74 -29.25 -10.72
C LYS A 104 -25.44 -29.38 -9.37
N PHE A 105 -25.36 -28.36 -8.51
CA PHE A 105 -26.00 -28.36 -7.20
C PHE A 105 -27.41 -27.78 -7.27
N LYS A 106 -28.41 -28.51 -6.76
CA LYS A 106 -29.84 -28.12 -6.80
C LYS A 106 -30.11 -26.73 -6.19
N PHE A 107 -29.36 -26.36 -5.14
CA PHE A 107 -29.47 -25.04 -4.49
C PHE A 107 -29.16 -23.86 -5.43
N PHE A 108 -28.13 -24.00 -6.26
CA PHE A 108 -27.67 -22.95 -7.16
C PHE A 108 -28.46 -22.92 -8.46
N GLN A 109 -29.03 -24.05 -8.91
CA GLN A 109 -29.93 -24.09 -10.07
C GLN A 109 -31.17 -23.20 -9.89
N GLN A 110 -31.81 -23.25 -8.72
CA GLN A 110 -33.00 -22.43 -8.43
C GLN A 110 -32.68 -20.94 -8.34
N ARG A 111 -31.48 -20.58 -7.85
CA ARG A 111 -31.08 -19.18 -7.67
C ARG A 111 -30.53 -18.57 -8.97
N PHE A 112 -29.86 -19.33 -9.83
CA PHE A 112 -29.33 -18.88 -11.13
C PHE A 112 -30.36 -18.77 -12.27
N GLN A 113 -31.60 -18.41 -11.99
CA GLN A 113 -32.62 -18.18 -13.02
C GLN A 113 -32.43 -16.84 -13.74
N ALA A 114 -32.09 -15.78 -13.02
CA ALA A 114 -31.91 -14.45 -13.61
C ALA A 114 -30.49 -14.26 -14.18
N TRP A 115 -30.40 -13.71 -15.39
CA TRP A 115 -29.13 -13.38 -16.05
C TRP A 115 -28.22 -12.50 -15.18
N THR A 116 -28.80 -11.54 -14.46
CA THR A 116 -28.07 -10.67 -13.51
C THR A 116 -27.43 -11.42 -12.34
N GLN A 117 -28.06 -12.49 -11.83
CA GLN A 117 -27.48 -13.28 -10.73
C GLN A 117 -26.33 -14.17 -11.21
N ARG A 118 -26.37 -14.62 -12.47
CA ARG A 118 -25.26 -15.37 -13.09
C ARG A 118 -24.03 -14.49 -13.23
N ILE A 119 -24.20 -13.24 -13.68
CA ILE A 119 -23.10 -12.27 -13.77
C ILE A 119 -22.55 -11.95 -12.38
N LEU A 120 -23.42 -11.71 -11.39
CA LEU A 120 -22.97 -11.40 -10.04
C LEU A 120 -22.14 -12.55 -9.44
N ALA A 121 -22.57 -13.80 -9.59
CA ALA A 121 -21.79 -14.95 -9.13
C ALA A 121 -20.52 -15.17 -9.93
N TRP A 122 -20.51 -14.84 -11.24
CA TRP A 122 -19.30 -14.86 -12.05
C TRP A 122 -18.26 -13.87 -11.51
N ILE A 123 -18.69 -12.65 -11.19
CA ILE A 123 -17.83 -11.61 -10.59
C ILE A 123 -17.31 -12.07 -9.22
N ILE A 124 -18.16 -12.66 -8.37
CA ILE A 124 -17.73 -13.17 -7.06
C ILE A 124 -16.69 -14.28 -7.21
N ALA A 125 -16.94 -15.26 -8.10
CA ALA A 125 -15.99 -16.34 -8.36
C ALA A 125 -14.66 -15.80 -8.93
N PHE A 126 -14.73 -14.81 -9.81
CA PHE A 126 -13.55 -14.13 -10.35
C PHE A 126 -12.73 -13.45 -9.24
N ILE A 127 -13.39 -12.68 -8.36
CA ILE A 127 -12.73 -12.01 -7.24
C ILE A 127 -12.10 -13.02 -6.27
N LEU A 128 -12.79 -14.11 -5.96
CA LEU A 128 -12.27 -15.15 -5.07
C LEU A 128 -11.02 -15.82 -5.66
N LEU A 129 -11.07 -16.23 -6.93
CA LEU A 129 -9.91 -16.81 -7.61
C LEU A 129 -8.74 -15.83 -7.70
N TRP A 130 -9.02 -14.57 -8.04
CA TRP A 130 -8.01 -13.52 -8.09
C TRP A 130 -7.37 -13.28 -6.73
N SER A 131 -8.17 -13.27 -5.66
CA SER A 131 -7.71 -13.07 -4.28
C SER A 131 -6.85 -14.24 -3.82
N SER A 132 -7.28 -15.49 -4.04
CA SER A 132 -6.51 -16.68 -3.69
C SER A 132 -5.18 -16.74 -4.43
N LEU A 133 -5.17 -16.42 -5.73
CA LEU A 133 -3.93 -16.39 -6.51
C LEU A 133 -3.00 -15.24 -6.11
N SER A 134 -3.58 -14.12 -5.66
CA SER A 134 -2.81 -13.01 -5.10
C SER A 134 -2.16 -13.36 -3.76
N TYR A 135 -2.84 -14.16 -2.94
CA TYR A 135 -2.25 -14.69 -1.70
C TYR A 135 -1.05 -15.59 -1.99
N ILE A 136 -1.17 -16.53 -2.94
CA ILE A 136 -0.07 -17.42 -3.33
C ILE A 136 1.11 -16.63 -3.91
N GLN A 137 0.85 -15.62 -4.75
CA GLN A 137 1.91 -14.76 -5.28
C GLN A 137 2.64 -13.99 -4.16
N TYR A 138 1.92 -13.60 -3.11
CA TYR A 138 2.50 -12.87 -1.99
C TYR A 138 3.42 -13.76 -1.16
N ASP A 139 2.98 -14.97 -0.83
CA ASP A 139 3.73 -15.96 -0.05
C ASP A 139 5.08 -16.30 -0.70
N TRP A 140 5.09 -16.50 -2.02
CA TRP A 140 6.32 -16.71 -2.81
C TRP A 140 7.29 -15.53 -2.79
N LYS A 141 6.82 -14.30 -2.60
CA LYS A 141 7.71 -13.13 -2.50
C LYS A 141 8.22 -12.90 -1.08
N ASP A 142 7.62 -13.53 -0.08
CA ASP A 142 7.98 -13.30 1.32
C ASP A 142 9.25 -14.04 1.75
N GLU A 143 9.55 -15.21 1.18
CA GLU A 143 10.77 -15.99 1.51
C GLU A 143 12.06 -15.16 1.37
N THR A 144 12.17 -14.37 0.31
CA THR A 144 13.33 -13.49 0.11
C THR A 144 13.42 -12.39 1.16
N LYS A 145 12.29 -11.79 1.54
CA LYS A 145 12.23 -10.74 2.56
C LYS A 145 12.56 -11.29 3.94
N GLN A 146 12.07 -12.49 4.26
CA GLN A 146 12.38 -13.19 5.49
C GLN A 146 13.87 -13.51 5.59
N ALA A 147 14.51 -13.93 4.49
CA ALA A 147 15.96 -14.17 4.45
C ALA A 147 16.78 -12.90 4.74
N TYR A 148 16.40 -11.74 4.15
CA TYR A 148 17.01 -10.45 4.48
C TYR A 148 16.77 -10.04 5.93
N GLN A 149 15.55 -10.22 6.45
CA GLN A 149 15.23 -9.92 7.85
C GLN A 149 16.05 -10.78 8.82
N GLN A 150 16.23 -12.06 8.52
CA GLN A 150 17.04 -12.96 9.32
C GLN A 150 18.53 -12.63 9.25
N TRP A 151 19.03 -12.19 8.08
CA TRP A 151 20.42 -11.77 7.93
C TRP A 151 20.76 -10.51 8.74
N MET A 152 19.78 -9.60 8.87
CA MET A 152 19.90 -8.35 9.63
C MET A 152 19.51 -8.48 11.10
N SER A 153 18.87 -9.57 11.53
CA SER A 153 18.31 -9.66 12.88
C SER A 153 19.41 -9.78 13.94
N TYR A 154 19.18 -9.15 15.08
CA TYR A 154 20.01 -9.28 16.27
C TYR A 154 19.14 -9.03 17.50
N GLN A 155 19.56 -9.53 18.66
CA GLN A 155 18.79 -9.39 19.90
C GLN A 155 19.31 -8.24 20.75
N ASN A 156 20.63 -8.21 21.01
CA ASN A 156 21.23 -7.26 21.95
C ASN A 156 22.16 -6.26 21.27
N ASN A 157 22.96 -6.72 20.30
CA ASN A 157 23.96 -5.88 19.65
C ASN A 157 24.03 -6.19 18.15
N ILE A 158 24.09 -5.13 17.34
CA ILE A 158 24.22 -5.23 15.89
C ILE A 158 25.46 -6.04 15.47
N VAL A 159 26.53 -6.06 16.28
CA VAL A 159 27.75 -6.82 15.98
C VAL A 159 27.49 -8.34 15.98
N GLU A 160 26.45 -8.80 16.67
CA GLU A 160 26.03 -10.20 16.68
C GLU A 160 25.26 -10.59 15.41
N SER A 161 24.76 -9.61 14.65
CA SER A 161 24.04 -9.88 13.40
C SER A 161 24.96 -10.52 12.37
N GLN A 162 24.38 -11.41 11.55
CA GLN A 162 25.13 -12.10 10.52
C GLN A 162 25.68 -11.12 9.48
N ILE A 163 24.91 -10.09 9.13
CA ILE A 163 25.39 -9.01 8.26
C ILE A 163 26.60 -8.25 8.83
N ALA A 164 26.66 -7.99 10.14
CA ALA A 164 27.81 -7.32 10.72
C ALA A 164 29.07 -8.19 10.69
N GLN A 165 28.92 -9.50 10.90
CA GLN A 165 30.04 -10.45 10.81
C GLN A 165 30.57 -10.56 9.38
N ASP A 166 29.66 -10.69 8.41
CA ASP A 166 30.02 -10.75 6.98
C ASP A 166 30.73 -9.45 6.54
N LEU A 167 30.20 -8.29 6.94
CA LEU A 167 30.83 -6.99 6.69
C LEU A 167 32.20 -6.84 7.37
N GLN A 168 32.41 -7.43 8.54
CA GLN A 168 33.70 -7.37 9.22
C GLN A 168 34.77 -8.18 8.49
N GLN A 169 34.42 -9.37 8.01
CA GLN A 169 35.31 -10.25 7.25
C GLN A 169 35.62 -9.71 5.84
N ALA A 170 34.72 -8.88 5.31
CA ALA A 170 34.89 -8.24 4.02
C ALA A 170 35.96 -7.14 4.01
N ASN A 171 36.76 -7.09 2.94
CA ASN A 171 37.69 -6.00 2.67
C ASN A 171 36.98 -4.78 2.06
N ILE A 172 36.02 -4.22 2.81
CA ILE A 172 35.22 -3.05 2.43
C ILE A 172 35.67 -1.84 3.28
N SER A 173 35.49 -0.62 2.77
CA SER A 173 35.79 0.59 3.54
C SER A 173 34.96 0.71 4.82
N SER A 174 35.52 1.36 5.85
CA SER A 174 34.80 1.61 7.11
C SER A 174 33.54 2.45 6.91
N THR A 175 33.54 3.37 5.94
CA THR A 175 32.41 4.23 5.60
C THR A 175 31.24 3.44 5.01
N GLU A 176 31.49 2.51 4.09
CA GLU A 176 30.45 1.64 3.54
C GLU A 176 29.88 0.69 4.59
N LYS A 177 30.73 0.14 5.49
CA LYS A 177 30.26 -0.65 6.64
C LYS A 177 29.33 0.17 7.53
N ALA A 178 29.72 1.41 7.86
CA ALA A 178 28.88 2.31 8.65
C ALA A 178 27.56 2.64 7.95
N TYR A 179 27.55 2.80 6.62
CA TYR A 179 26.33 3.04 5.84
C TYR A 179 25.33 1.88 5.94
N VAL A 180 25.81 0.64 5.84
CA VAL A 180 24.94 -0.54 5.92
C VAL A 180 24.47 -0.78 7.36
N LEU A 181 25.37 -0.68 8.33
CA LEU A 181 25.03 -0.88 9.76
C LEU A 181 24.07 0.20 10.29
N ALA A 182 24.21 1.45 9.84
CA ALA A 182 23.26 2.52 10.16
C ALA A 182 21.83 2.17 9.70
N GLN A 183 21.69 1.63 8.48
CA GLN A 183 20.40 1.21 7.94
C GLN A 183 19.84 0.01 8.70
N VAL A 184 20.66 -1.00 9.00
CA VAL A 184 20.26 -2.17 9.79
C VAL A 184 19.75 -1.75 11.17
N ALA A 185 20.43 -0.82 11.84
CA ALA A 185 20.00 -0.28 13.13
C ALA A 185 18.66 0.48 13.05
N LEU A 186 18.40 1.19 11.94
CA LEU A 186 17.14 1.92 11.71
C LEU A 186 15.99 1.00 11.26
N LEU A 187 16.29 -0.13 10.62
CA LEU A 187 15.34 -1.14 10.19
C LEU A 187 14.95 -2.12 11.32
N HIS A 188 15.78 -2.22 12.36
CA HIS A 188 15.52 -3.06 13.53
C HIS A 188 14.23 -2.63 14.28
N GLN A 189 13.50 -3.61 14.84
CA GLN A 189 12.31 -3.36 15.65
C GLN A 189 12.52 -3.89 17.08
N PRO A 190 12.55 -3.03 18.12
CA PRO A 190 12.42 -1.56 18.08
C PRO A 190 13.66 -0.89 17.49
N ILE A 191 13.49 0.32 16.93
CA ILE A 191 14.56 1.09 16.29
C ILE A 191 15.72 1.31 17.26
N ASP A 192 16.92 0.84 16.92
CA ASP A 192 18.12 1.07 17.72
C ASP A 192 18.75 2.43 17.39
N ARG A 193 18.16 3.47 17.98
CA ARG A 193 18.62 4.86 17.78
C ARG A 193 20.05 5.09 18.28
N LYS A 194 20.53 4.35 19.28
CA LYS A 194 21.86 4.57 19.86
C LYS A 194 22.93 4.13 18.86
N THR A 195 22.79 2.91 18.37
CA THR A 195 23.69 2.33 17.37
C THR A 195 23.62 3.08 16.04
N ALA A 196 22.40 3.41 15.58
CA ALA A 196 22.22 4.19 14.36
C ALA A 196 22.91 5.57 14.44
N ASN A 197 22.82 6.27 15.58
CA ASN A 197 23.45 7.57 15.78
C ASN A 197 25.00 7.49 15.68
N VAL A 198 25.61 6.44 16.23
CA VAL A 198 27.06 6.21 16.13
C VAL A 198 27.49 6.10 14.66
N TYR A 199 26.86 5.23 13.89
CA TYR A 199 27.24 5.01 12.49
C TYR A 199 26.88 6.19 11.59
N VAL A 200 25.74 6.85 11.80
CA VAL A 200 25.39 8.05 11.02
C VAL A 200 26.35 9.21 11.33
N ASN A 201 26.82 9.36 12.56
CA ASN A 201 27.88 10.33 12.86
C ASN A 201 29.20 9.99 12.15
N GLN A 202 29.57 8.72 12.07
CA GLN A 202 30.74 8.32 11.30
C GLN A 202 30.61 8.70 9.82
N LEU A 203 29.41 8.55 9.22
CA LEU A 203 29.14 8.99 7.86
C LEU A 203 29.25 10.51 7.69
N ILE A 204 28.69 11.28 8.62
CA ILE A 204 28.76 12.75 8.62
C ILE A 204 30.22 13.22 8.72
N VAL A 205 31.02 12.59 9.59
CA VAL A 205 32.44 12.91 9.77
C VAL A 205 33.24 12.50 8.54
N ALA A 206 32.95 11.32 7.95
CA ALA A 206 33.62 10.85 6.74
C ALA A 206 33.38 11.79 5.55
N GLU A 207 32.15 12.27 5.36
CA GLU A 207 31.84 13.27 4.33
C GLU A 207 32.57 14.59 4.56
N LYS A 208 32.58 15.09 5.80
CA LYS A 208 33.26 16.35 6.14
C LYS A 208 34.76 16.29 5.95
N ASN A 209 35.39 15.16 6.30
CA ASN A 209 36.82 14.99 6.23
C ASN A 209 37.30 14.71 4.79
N ASN A 210 36.58 13.87 4.04
CA ASN A 210 36.99 13.40 2.70
C ASN A 210 35.82 13.39 1.70
N PRO A 211 35.32 14.55 1.25
CA PRO A 211 34.13 14.64 0.41
C PRO A 211 34.30 14.00 -0.98
N ILE A 212 35.53 13.95 -1.50
CA ILE A 212 35.84 13.34 -2.81
C ILE A 212 35.69 11.83 -2.75
N GLN A 213 36.27 11.19 -1.73
CA GLN A 213 36.16 9.74 -1.53
C GLN A 213 34.73 9.35 -1.17
N PHE A 214 34.02 10.19 -0.40
CA PHE A 214 32.63 9.96 -0.06
C PHE A 214 31.71 9.83 -1.29
N LYS A 215 31.97 10.63 -2.33
CA LYS A 215 31.25 10.53 -3.62
C LYS A 215 31.58 9.27 -4.42
N GLN A 216 32.73 8.64 -4.22
CA GLN A 216 33.12 7.43 -4.93
C GLN A 216 32.32 6.19 -4.49
N TYR A 217 31.76 6.22 -3.27
CA TYR A 217 30.94 5.13 -2.76
C TYR A 217 29.51 5.10 -3.32
N ASP A 218 29.11 6.12 -4.09
CA ASP A 218 27.81 6.23 -4.76
C ASP A 218 26.61 6.01 -3.81
N PHE A 219 26.72 6.51 -2.57
CA PHE A 219 25.63 6.42 -1.60
C PHE A 219 24.42 7.22 -2.06
N LYS A 220 23.23 6.62 -1.95
CA LYS A 220 21.98 7.31 -2.28
C LYS A 220 21.75 8.49 -1.33
N PRO A 221 21.69 9.74 -1.84
CA PRO A 221 21.49 10.91 -1.00
C PRO A 221 20.14 10.87 -0.28
N GLU A 222 19.12 10.24 -0.86
CA GLU A 222 17.80 10.06 -0.26
C GLU A 222 17.86 9.20 1.00
N GLN A 223 18.63 8.11 0.96
CA GLN A 223 18.79 7.22 2.12
C GLN A 223 19.52 7.95 3.25
N LEU A 224 20.63 8.63 2.93
CA LEU A 224 21.36 9.43 3.91
C LEU A 224 20.50 10.54 4.52
N TRP A 225 19.66 11.18 3.70
CA TRP A 225 18.72 12.20 4.17
C TRP A 225 17.71 11.61 5.15
N VAL A 226 17.10 10.46 4.85
CA VAL A 226 16.15 9.81 5.75
C VAL A 226 16.79 9.40 7.07
N MET A 227 18.01 8.84 7.04
CA MET A 227 18.74 8.49 8.27
C MET A 227 18.96 9.72 9.16
N GLN A 228 19.39 10.84 8.57
CA GLN A 228 19.61 12.08 9.31
C GLN A 228 18.31 12.70 9.80
N GLN A 229 17.25 12.64 8.99
CA GLN A 229 15.94 13.17 9.35
C GLN A 229 15.29 12.36 10.49
N GLN A 230 15.42 11.03 10.49
CA GLN A 230 14.89 10.17 11.55
C GLN A 230 15.63 10.33 12.89
N LEU A 231 16.93 10.58 12.85
CA LEU A 231 17.76 10.69 14.06
C LEU A 231 17.86 12.13 14.61
N TYR A 232 18.01 13.11 13.72
CA TYR A 232 18.30 14.51 14.07
C TYR A 232 17.19 15.49 13.67
N GLY A 233 16.22 15.07 12.85
CA GLY A 233 15.14 15.94 12.37
C GLY A 233 15.57 17.02 11.37
N LYS A 234 16.82 16.97 10.88
CA LYS A 234 17.39 17.91 9.91
C LYS A 234 18.46 17.25 9.07
N SER A 235 18.68 17.77 7.86
CA SER A 235 19.90 17.47 7.10
C SER A 235 21.12 18.13 7.77
N ILE A 236 22.22 17.40 7.82
CA ILE A 236 23.50 17.85 8.38
C ILE A 236 24.56 17.87 7.28
N THR A 237 24.44 17.01 6.27
CA THR A 237 25.45 16.85 5.24
C THR A 237 25.19 17.68 3.99
N SER A 238 26.27 18.04 3.30
CA SER A 238 26.19 18.86 2.07
C SER A 238 25.44 18.15 0.94
N ILE A 239 25.47 16.81 0.88
CA ILE A 239 24.73 16.06 -0.14
C ILE A 239 23.22 16.00 0.14
N THR A 240 22.81 16.13 1.42
CA THR A 240 21.41 15.97 1.84
C THR A 240 20.66 17.29 1.97
N GLN A 241 21.37 18.42 2.12
CA GLN A 241 20.75 19.76 2.19
C GLN A 241 19.85 20.12 1.00
N PRO A 242 20.18 19.81 -0.27
CA PRO A 242 19.29 20.09 -1.40
C PRO A 242 17.97 19.29 -1.33
N LEU A 243 17.97 18.15 -0.63
CA LEU A 243 16.78 17.32 -0.47
C LEU A 243 15.80 17.90 0.56
N ASP A 244 16.24 18.76 1.47
CA ASP A 244 15.33 19.47 2.39
C ASP A 244 14.33 20.34 1.62
N LEU A 245 14.75 20.97 0.52
CA LEU A 245 13.85 21.76 -0.32
C LEU A 245 12.77 20.89 -0.96
N ARG A 246 13.15 19.71 -1.47
CA ARG A 246 12.21 18.73 -2.04
C ARG A 246 11.29 18.15 -0.96
N ALA A 247 11.83 17.84 0.22
CA ALA A 247 11.06 17.35 1.35
C ALA A 247 10.07 18.40 1.87
N GLN A 248 10.44 19.68 1.88
CA GLN A 248 9.55 20.77 2.24
C GLN A 248 8.43 20.94 1.21
N GLN A 249 8.71 20.78 -0.08
CA GLN A 249 7.69 20.78 -1.14
C GLN A 249 6.73 19.60 -0.97
N ALA A 250 7.27 18.39 -0.74
CA ALA A 250 6.48 17.19 -0.49
C ALA A 250 5.58 17.34 0.76
N GLU A 251 6.09 17.92 1.85
CA GLU A 251 5.31 18.19 3.06
C GLU A 251 4.21 19.22 2.80
N ARG A 252 4.49 20.32 2.08
CA ARG A 252 3.46 21.32 1.72
C ARG A 252 2.35 20.69 0.88
N ILE A 253 2.71 19.89 -0.12
CA ILE A 253 1.72 19.20 -0.97
C ILE A 253 0.95 18.19 -0.12
N SER A 254 1.61 17.44 0.76
CA SER A 254 0.95 16.52 1.70
C SER A 254 -0.06 17.24 2.60
N GLN A 255 0.26 18.43 3.08
CA GLN A 255 -0.65 19.24 3.89
C GLN A 255 -1.85 19.73 3.09
N ILE A 256 -1.63 20.21 1.86
CA ILE A 256 -2.70 20.66 0.95
C ILE A 256 -3.65 19.48 0.63
N VAL A 257 -3.10 18.33 0.24
CA VAL A 257 -3.89 17.14 -0.07
C VAL A 257 -4.66 16.66 1.16
N ASN A 258 -4.05 16.71 2.36
CA ASN A 258 -4.73 16.35 3.59
C ASN A 258 -5.95 17.26 3.86
N VAL A 259 -5.81 18.58 3.68
CA VAL A 259 -6.94 19.53 3.82
C VAL A 259 -8.03 19.25 2.79
N ILE A 260 -7.67 18.96 1.53
CA ILE A 260 -8.63 18.62 0.48
C ILE A 260 -9.38 17.32 0.83
N LEU A 261 -8.68 16.28 1.30
CA LEU A 261 -9.30 15.02 1.69
C LEU A 261 -10.25 15.20 2.88
N TRP A 262 -9.87 15.98 3.89
CA TRP A 262 -10.78 16.34 4.99
C TRP A 262 -12.02 17.10 4.50
N GLY A 263 -11.84 18.07 3.60
CA GLY A 263 -12.95 18.79 2.97
C GLY A 263 -13.89 17.85 2.20
N LEU A 264 -13.33 16.89 1.47
CA LEU A 264 -14.09 15.89 0.72
C LEU A 264 -14.87 14.94 1.64
N ILE A 265 -14.28 14.51 2.76
CA ILE A 265 -14.98 13.70 3.77
C ILE A 265 -16.19 14.46 4.31
N VAL A 266 -16.01 15.72 4.74
CA VAL A 266 -17.10 16.55 5.26
C VAL A 266 -18.22 16.68 4.24
N LEU A 267 -17.87 16.94 2.98
CA LEU A 267 -18.83 17.09 1.88
C LEU A 267 -19.61 15.79 1.62
N VAL A 268 -18.93 14.65 1.58
CA VAL A 268 -19.56 13.34 1.31
C VAL A 268 -20.42 12.89 2.49
N VAL A 269 -19.99 13.14 3.74
CA VAL A 269 -20.79 12.87 4.94
C VAL A 269 -22.05 13.74 4.96
N ALA A 270 -21.94 15.02 4.62
CA ALA A 270 -23.09 15.92 4.51
C ALA A 270 -24.09 15.44 3.44
N LEU A 271 -23.61 15.11 2.23
CA LEU A 271 -24.44 14.55 1.15
C LEU A 271 -25.11 13.23 1.55
N SER A 272 -24.37 12.32 2.18
CA SER A 272 -24.90 11.04 2.67
C SER A 272 -26.02 11.25 3.70
N THR A 273 -25.84 12.22 4.60
CA THR A 273 -26.85 12.59 5.61
C THR A 273 -28.12 13.13 4.96
N ILE A 274 -28.00 14.02 3.97
CA ILE A 274 -29.14 14.56 3.21
C ILE A 274 -29.88 13.44 2.48
N LEU A 275 -29.15 12.56 1.77
CA LEU A 275 -29.74 11.42 1.06
C LEU A 275 -30.44 10.44 2.01
N TYR A 276 -29.87 10.19 3.18
CA TYR A 276 -30.47 9.36 4.21
C TYR A 276 -31.78 9.96 4.74
N VAL A 277 -31.81 11.26 5.05
CA VAL A 277 -33.01 11.96 5.49
C VAL A 277 -34.10 11.92 4.42
N LEU A 278 -33.75 12.18 3.16
CA LEU A 278 -34.68 12.08 2.02
C LEU A 278 -35.25 10.67 1.86
N ALA A 279 -34.40 9.64 1.95
CA ALA A 279 -34.83 8.25 1.89
C ALA A 279 -35.78 7.89 3.04
N LYS A 280 -35.50 8.35 4.27
CA LYS A 280 -36.35 8.15 5.46
C LYS A 280 -37.72 8.82 5.29
N GLN A 281 -37.76 10.06 4.79
CA GLN A 281 -39.02 10.77 4.54
C GLN A 281 -39.87 10.09 3.47
N LEU A 282 -39.26 9.63 2.38
CA LEU A 282 -39.95 8.88 1.32
C LEU A 282 -40.50 7.54 1.84
N LYS A 283 -39.73 6.81 2.66
CA LYS A 283 -40.17 5.56 3.29
C LYS A 283 -41.36 5.79 4.24
N ASN A 284 -41.30 6.82 5.07
CA ASN A 284 -42.39 7.17 6.00
C ASN A 284 -43.66 7.64 5.28
N ARG A 285 -43.53 8.34 4.14
CA ARG A 285 -44.70 8.68 3.29
C ARG A 285 -45.30 7.43 2.64
N HIS A 286 -44.46 6.49 2.19
CA HIS A 286 -44.94 5.24 1.59
C HIS A 286 -45.70 4.37 2.59
N MET A 287 -45.21 4.23 3.84
CA MET A 287 -45.91 3.49 4.89
C MET A 287 -47.28 4.10 5.22
N ARG A 288 -47.36 5.43 5.34
CA ARG A 288 -48.63 6.13 5.60
C ARG A 288 -49.67 5.96 4.48
N ILE A 289 -49.22 5.95 3.21
CA ILE A 289 -50.13 5.76 2.07
C ILE A 289 -50.62 4.31 1.98
N ASN A 290 -49.73 3.32 2.19
CA ASN A 290 -50.14 1.92 2.20
C ASN A 290 -51.10 1.62 3.36
N GLN A 291 -50.83 2.12 4.58
CA GLN A 291 -51.74 1.94 5.73
C GLN A 291 -53.13 2.54 5.48
N LYS A 292 -53.24 3.66 4.74
CA LYS A 292 -54.54 4.23 4.36
C LYS A 292 -55.26 3.46 3.26
N LEU A 293 -54.55 2.66 2.47
CA LEU A 293 -55.11 1.84 1.38
C LEU A 293 -55.47 0.42 1.84
N ASP A 294 -54.84 -0.10 2.90
CA ASP A 294 -55.18 -1.41 3.48
C ASP A 294 -56.35 -1.34 4.49
N VAL A 295 -56.73 -0.13 4.91
CA VAL A 295 -57.84 0.12 5.85
C VAL A 295 -59.14 0.56 5.12
N SER A 296 -59.08 0.77 3.79
CA SER A 296 -60.24 1.02 2.93
C SER A 296 -60.60 -0.22 2.12
#